data_AF-A0A1F8SHA8-F1
#
_entry.id   AF-A0A1F8SHA8-F1
#
_cell.length_a   1.000
_cell.length_b   1.000
_cell.length_c   1.000
_cell.angle_alpha   90.00
_cell.angle_beta   90.00
_cell.angle_gamma   90.00
#
_symmetry.space_group_name_H-M   'P 1'
#
loop_
_entity.id
_entity.type
_entity.pdbx_description
1 polymer ?
#
loop_
_entity_poly.entity_id
_entity_poly.type
_entity_poly.pdbx_seq_one_letter_code
_entity_poly.pdbx_strand_id
1 'polypeptide(L)'
;MSDALALAALLLVAGPAIGTVCLAYPPFVRVWTAPREEHLALVAAHPVAWRMANVGFTVATVLTAAGLSVLAGSISVDEGPRAALVAGAVAYAVAGSLWCAILAIRTQTTPAIAAMVAAGAQTEPAETLIGSVIGGLYTSFLLTTGAALIATGLALALSGGSASLVGWLAMIVAVLAVARHVTSGDVIPAVIYLPSLLVGLALLLVGR
;
A
#
# COMPACT_ATOMS: atom_id res chain seq x y z
N MET A 1 2.70 16.40 -22.25
CA MET A 1 3.00 16.12 -20.83
C MET A 1 4.46 16.48 -20.54
N SER A 2 4.80 17.06 -19.38
CA SER A 2 6.20 17.29 -19.00
C SER A 2 6.88 15.97 -18.61
N ASP A 3 8.21 15.88 -18.74
CA ASP A 3 8.97 14.67 -18.37
C ASP A 3 8.72 14.24 -16.92
N ALA A 4 8.53 15.22 -16.03
CA ALA A 4 8.25 14.95 -14.62
C ALA A 4 6.86 14.34 -14.39
N LEU A 5 5.82 14.79 -15.12
CA LEU A 5 4.49 14.18 -15.06
C LEU A 5 4.49 12.76 -15.66
N ALA A 6 5.26 12.54 -16.72
CA ALA A 6 5.46 11.20 -17.30
C ALA A 6 6.11 10.25 -16.28
N LEU A 7 7.14 10.72 -15.59
CA LEU A 7 7.81 9.98 -14.52
C LEU A 7 6.86 9.66 -13.37
N ALA A 8 6.08 10.65 -12.89
CA ALA A 8 5.07 10.43 -11.85
C ALA A 8 4.08 9.33 -12.26
N ALA A 9 3.57 9.41 -13.49
CA ALA A 9 2.62 8.44 -14.02
C ALA A 9 3.21 7.02 -14.08
N LEU A 10 4.45 6.87 -14.56
CA LEU A 10 5.15 5.59 -14.61
C LEU A 10 5.37 5.00 -13.22
N LEU A 11 5.80 5.81 -12.24
CA LEU A 11 6.02 5.37 -10.86
C LEU A 11 4.71 4.91 -10.20
N LEU A 12 3.62 5.66 -10.42
CA LEU A 12 2.29 5.35 -9.90
C LEU A 12 1.63 4.14 -10.57
N VAL A 13 2.09 3.71 -11.74
CA VAL A 13 1.69 2.44 -12.36
C VAL A 13 2.61 1.30 -11.93
N ALA A 14 3.93 1.50 -12.00
CA ALA A 14 4.91 0.47 -11.72
C ALA A 14 4.84 -0.02 -10.27
N GLY A 15 4.67 0.89 -9.30
CA GLY A 15 4.55 0.53 -7.89
C GLY A 15 3.40 -0.46 -7.63
N PRO A 16 2.14 -0.07 -7.88
CA PRO A 16 0.99 -0.97 -7.75
C PRO A 16 1.08 -2.25 -8.59
N ALA A 17 1.65 -2.19 -9.80
CA ALA A 17 1.82 -3.37 -10.63
C ALA A 17 2.77 -4.40 -9.98
N ILE A 18 3.92 -3.95 -9.47
CA ILE A 18 4.87 -4.80 -8.73
C ILE A 18 4.19 -5.40 -7.50
N GLY A 19 3.49 -4.58 -6.70
CA GLY A 19 2.76 -5.05 -5.53
C GLY A 19 1.69 -6.09 -5.87
N THR A 20 0.99 -5.92 -6.99
CA THR A 20 -0.04 -6.86 -7.47
C THR A 20 0.57 -8.18 -7.95
N VAL A 21 1.69 -8.13 -8.68
CA VAL A 21 2.40 -9.34 -9.13
C VAL A 21 2.85 -10.18 -7.93
N CYS A 22 3.29 -9.56 -6.84
CA CYS A 22 3.63 -10.26 -5.60
C CYS A 22 2.44 -11.00 -4.95
N LEU A 23 1.21 -10.61 -5.26
CA LEU A 23 -0.03 -11.25 -4.80
C LEU A 23 -0.55 -12.31 -5.76
N ALA A 24 -0.12 -12.27 -7.02
CA ALA A 24 -0.58 -13.20 -8.05
C ALA A 24 0.01 -14.61 -7.89
N TYR A 25 0.96 -14.81 -6.97
CA TYR A 25 1.45 -16.16 -6.63
C TYR A 25 0.34 -16.96 -5.93
N PRO A 26 -0.17 -18.06 -6.53
CA PRO A 26 -1.41 -18.70 -6.06
C PRO A 26 -1.42 -19.10 -4.58
N PRO A 27 -0.33 -19.63 -3.99
CA PRO A 27 -0.28 -19.89 -2.54
C PRO A 27 -0.48 -18.66 -1.67
N PHE A 28 -0.09 -17.47 -2.13
CA PHE A 28 -0.20 -16.22 -1.38
C PHE A 28 -1.47 -15.43 -1.64
N VAL A 29 -2.34 -15.88 -2.55
CA VAL A 29 -3.71 -15.34 -2.60
C VAL A 29 -4.45 -15.68 -1.30
N ARG A 30 -4.24 -16.90 -0.78
CA ARG A 30 -4.89 -17.38 0.45
C ARG A 30 -4.20 -16.96 1.73
N VAL A 31 -2.88 -16.69 1.70
CA VAL A 31 -2.09 -16.40 2.93
C VAL A 31 -2.61 -15.20 3.72
N TRP A 32 -3.31 -14.27 3.07
CA TRP A 32 -3.87 -13.07 3.71
C TRP A 32 -5.16 -13.31 4.48
N THR A 33 -5.90 -14.36 4.13
CA THR A 33 -7.19 -14.71 4.74
C THR A 33 -7.17 -16.06 5.43
N ALA A 34 -6.06 -16.81 5.31
CA ALA A 34 -5.90 -18.13 5.89
C ALA A 34 -5.86 -18.06 7.42
N PRO A 35 -6.45 -19.04 8.13
CA PRO A 35 -6.25 -19.20 9.57
C PRO A 35 -4.77 -19.32 9.90
N ARG A 36 -4.40 -19.00 11.15
CA ARG A 36 -3.01 -18.95 11.62
C ARG A 36 -2.18 -20.18 11.22
N GLU A 37 -2.68 -21.39 11.47
CA GLU A 37 -1.94 -22.63 11.19
C GLU A 37 -1.66 -22.81 9.69
N GLU A 38 -2.67 -22.57 8.86
CA GLU A 38 -2.54 -22.62 7.40
C GLU A 38 -1.59 -21.52 6.89
N HIS A 39 -1.67 -20.31 7.45
CA HIS A 39 -0.75 -19.21 7.13
C HIS A 39 0.71 -19.61 7.39
N LEU A 40 1.01 -20.12 8.59
CA LEU A 40 2.37 -20.51 8.96
C LEU A 40 2.87 -21.67 8.11
N ALA A 41 2.02 -22.66 7.81
CA ALA A 41 2.36 -23.77 6.92
C ALA A 41 2.69 -23.29 5.50
N LEU A 42 1.91 -22.35 4.94
CA LEU A 42 2.17 -21.76 3.62
C LEU A 42 3.50 -21.00 3.58
N VAL A 43 3.80 -20.22 4.61
CA VAL A 43 5.07 -19.47 4.68
C VAL A 43 6.26 -20.43 4.85
N ALA A 44 6.13 -21.47 5.68
CA ALA A 44 7.17 -22.49 5.84
C ALA A 44 7.44 -23.26 4.55
N ALA A 45 6.41 -23.56 3.76
CA ALA A 45 6.54 -24.24 2.47
C ALA A 45 7.20 -23.35 1.39
N HIS A 46 7.10 -22.03 1.51
CA HIS A 46 7.54 -21.08 0.49
C HIS A 46 8.32 -19.87 1.04
N PRO A 47 9.41 -20.05 1.81
CA PRO A 47 10.09 -18.97 2.52
C PRO A 47 10.73 -17.95 1.57
N VAL A 48 11.27 -18.40 0.43
CA VAL A 48 11.86 -17.50 -0.59
C VAL A 48 10.78 -16.64 -1.23
N ALA A 49 9.66 -17.24 -1.64
CA ALA A 49 8.56 -16.50 -2.23
C ALA A 49 8.00 -15.48 -1.23
N TRP A 50 7.88 -15.84 0.05
CA TRP A 50 7.41 -14.93 1.10
C TRP A 50 8.31 -13.71 1.23
N ARG A 51 9.63 -13.91 1.25
CA ARG A 51 10.60 -12.81 1.28
C ARG A 51 10.47 -11.93 0.04
N MET A 52 10.38 -12.53 -1.15
CA MET A 52 10.23 -11.79 -2.40
C MET A 52 8.93 -10.98 -2.44
N ALA A 53 7.83 -11.52 -1.92
CA ALA A 53 6.57 -10.80 -1.82
C ALA A 53 6.69 -9.55 -0.92
N ASN A 54 7.32 -9.71 0.26
CA ASN A 54 7.55 -8.57 1.16
C ASN A 54 8.49 -7.53 0.54
N VAL A 55 9.58 -7.95 -0.14
CA VAL A 55 10.47 -7.04 -0.87
C VAL A 55 9.71 -6.29 -1.97
N GLY A 56 8.87 -6.98 -2.74
CA GLY A 56 8.08 -6.36 -3.79
C GLY A 56 7.07 -5.34 -3.25
N PHE A 57 6.43 -5.61 -2.11
CA PHE A 57 5.59 -4.62 -1.44
C PHE A 57 6.37 -3.39 -0.95
N THR A 58 7.59 -3.58 -0.44
CA THR A 58 8.47 -2.47 -0.08
C THR A 58 8.78 -1.61 -1.31
N VAL A 59 9.18 -2.24 -2.42
CA VAL A 59 9.46 -1.54 -3.68
C VAL A 59 8.21 -0.81 -4.19
N ALA A 60 7.05 -1.48 -4.19
CA ALA A 60 5.77 -0.88 -4.59
C ALA A 60 5.45 0.39 -3.79
N THR A 61 5.69 0.34 -2.48
CA THR A 61 5.45 1.47 -1.56
C THR A 61 6.38 2.63 -1.85
N VAL A 62 7.67 2.36 -2.01
CA VAL A 62 8.68 3.39 -2.30
C VAL A 62 8.40 4.06 -3.65
N LEU A 63 8.11 3.28 -4.69
CA LEU A 63 7.77 3.83 -6.01
C LEU A 63 6.49 4.65 -5.97
N THR A 64 5.46 4.20 -5.25
CA THR A 64 4.21 4.97 -5.10
C THR A 64 4.45 6.29 -4.37
N ALA A 65 5.22 6.28 -3.28
CA ALA A 65 5.57 7.49 -2.54
C ALA A 65 6.37 8.48 -3.41
N ALA A 66 7.34 7.98 -4.18
CA ALA A 66 8.09 8.79 -5.14
C ALA A 66 7.17 9.38 -6.22
N GLY A 67 6.28 8.57 -6.78
CA GLY A 67 5.31 9.00 -7.79
C GLY A 67 4.38 10.11 -7.30
N LEU A 68 3.84 9.98 -6.07
CA LEU A 68 3.01 11.01 -5.44
C LEU A 68 3.80 12.30 -5.18
N SER A 69 5.06 12.18 -4.78
CA SER A 69 5.93 13.33 -4.52
C SER A 69 6.23 14.10 -5.81
N VAL A 70 6.57 13.39 -6.89
CA VAL A 70 6.79 14.00 -8.21
C VAL A 70 5.51 14.62 -8.74
N LEU A 71 4.36 13.95 -8.57
CA LEU A 71 3.04 14.48 -8.97
C LEU A 71 2.75 15.83 -8.26
N ALA A 72 2.89 15.87 -6.93
CA ALA A 72 2.63 17.07 -6.13
C ALA A 72 3.54 18.25 -6.53
N GLY A 73 4.79 17.97 -6.91
CA GLY A 73 5.73 18.98 -7.37
C GLY A 73 5.52 19.45 -8.81
N SER A 74 4.94 18.60 -9.67
CA SER A 74 4.96 18.80 -11.13
C SER A 74 3.62 19.20 -11.72
N ILE A 75 2.51 18.93 -11.04
CA ILE A 75 1.18 19.27 -11.56
C ILE A 75 0.94 20.79 -11.44
N SER A 76 0.29 21.35 -12.47
CA SER A 76 -0.11 22.76 -12.47
C SER A 76 -1.53 22.88 -11.92
N VAL A 77 -1.63 23.25 -10.64
CA VAL A 77 -2.88 23.52 -9.92
C VAL A 77 -2.68 24.72 -9.00
N ASP A 78 -3.79 25.30 -8.55
CA ASP A 78 -3.82 26.39 -7.57
C ASP A 78 -3.15 26.00 -6.23
N GLU A 79 -2.80 27.00 -5.43
CA GLU A 79 -2.05 26.82 -4.17
C GLU A 79 -2.76 25.88 -3.18
N GLY A 80 -4.09 25.99 -3.04
CA GLY A 80 -4.88 25.15 -2.14
C GLY A 80 -4.79 23.65 -2.48
N PRO A 81 -5.21 23.22 -3.69
CA PRO A 81 -5.03 21.84 -4.15
C PRO A 81 -3.58 21.38 -4.14
N ARG A 82 -2.61 22.25 -4.46
CA ARG A 82 -1.17 21.93 -4.40
C ARG A 82 -0.75 21.57 -2.98
N ALA A 83 -1.14 22.37 -1.98
CA ALA A 83 -0.83 22.09 -0.58
C ALA A 83 -1.42 20.75 -0.12
N ALA A 84 -2.65 20.44 -0.55
CA ALA A 84 -3.29 19.15 -0.25
C ALA A 84 -2.56 17.95 -0.89
N LEU A 85 -2.05 18.10 -2.13
CA LEU A 85 -1.24 17.08 -2.78
C LEU A 85 0.09 16.85 -2.06
N VAL A 86 0.77 17.94 -1.65
CA VAL A 86 2.02 17.85 -0.88
C VAL A 86 1.78 17.17 0.46
N ALA A 87 0.74 17.58 1.20
CA ALA A 87 0.36 16.96 2.47
C ALA A 87 0.02 15.48 2.28
N GLY A 88 -0.71 15.13 1.21
CA GLY A 88 -1.00 13.74 0.85
C GLY A 88 0.27 12.93 0.56
N ALA A 89 1.20 13.47 -0.23
CA ALA A 89 2.47 12.79 -0.52
C ALA A 89 3.31 12.56 0.75
N VAL A 90 3.41 13.56 1.64
CA VAL A 90 4.12 13.44 2.92
C VAL A 90 3.45 12.40 3.81
N ALA A 91 2.13 12.47 3.97
CA ALA A 91 1.37 11.52 4.77
C ALA A 91 1.53 10.07 4.24
N TYR A 92 1.51 9.89 2.91
CA TYR A 92 1.76 8.59 2.29
C TYR A 92 3.19 8.11 2.55
N ALA A 93 4.20 8.98 2.48
CA ALA A 93 5.59 8.60 2.76
C ALA A 93 5.80 8.14 4.22
N VAL A 94 5.16 8.84 5.16
CA VAL A 94 5.14 8.44 6.59
C VAL A 94 4.46 7.10 6.75
N ALA A 95 3.25 6.94 6.19
CA ALA A 95 2.50 5.70 6.26
C ALA A 95 3.27 4.53 5.61
N GLY A 96 3.85 4.76 4.44
CA GLY A 96 4.67 3.79 3.72
C GLY A 96 5.87 3.32 4.54
N SER A 97 6.46 4.19 5.35
CA SER A 97 7.55 3.82 6.26
C SER A 97 7.08 2.83 7.34
N LEU A 98 5.86 3.02 7.88
CA LEU A 98 5.24 2.08 8.81
C LEU A 98 4.99 0.72 8.14
N TRP A 99 4.51 0.73 6.90
CA TRP A 99 4.30 -0.49 6.13
C TRP A 99 5.62 -1.23 5.86
N CYS A 100 6.67 -0.53 5.44
CA CYS A 100 8.00 -1.09 5.28
C CYS A 100 8.53 -1.72 6.59
N ALA A 101 8.26 -1.11 7.75
CA ALA A 101 8.60 -1.70 9.05
C ALA A 101 7.84 -3.01 9.30
N ILE A 102 6.52 -3.05 9.02
CA ILE A 102 5.71 -4.28 9.11
C ILE A 102 6.28 -5.38 8.21
N LEU A 103 6.59 -5.05 6.95
CA LEU A 103 7.15 -5.99 5.99
C LEU A 103 8.51 -6.53 6.45
N ALA A 104 9.38 -5.66 6.97
CA ALA A 104 10.68 -6.06 7.51
C ALA A 104 10.53 -7.03 8.69
N ILE A 105 9.60 -6.75 9.62
CA ILE A 105 9.27 -7.65 10.73
C ILE A 105 8.79 -8.99 10.18
N ARG A 106 7.74 -9.00 9.33
CA ARG A 106 7.12 -10.23 8.78
C ARG A 106 8.08 -11.07 7.93
N THR A 107 9.02 -10.44 7.26
CA THR A 107 10.06 -11.14 6.48
C THR A 107 10.93 -12.02 7.37
N GLN A 108 11.14 -11.62 8.62
CA GLN A 108 11.98 -12.35 9.58
C GLN A 108 11.16 -13.20 10.55
N THR A 109 10.12 -12.62 11.16
CA THR A 109 9.39 -13.26 12.27
C THR A 109 8.47 -14.37 11.81
N THR A 110 7.75 -14.20 10.69
CA THR A 110 6.79 -15.22 10.24
C THR A 110 7.47 -16.56 9.91
N PRO A 111 8.59 -16.60 9.15
CA PRO A 111 9.32 -17.86 8.94
C PRO A 111 9.91 -18.44 10.24
N ALA A 112 10.40 -17.59 11.15
CA ALA A 112 10.95 -18.05 12.42
C ALA A 112 9.88 -18.69 13.32
N ILE A 113 8.70 -18.07 13.43
CA ILE A 113 7.55 -18.62 14.15
C ILE A 113 7.11 -19.95 13.52
N ALA A 114 7.03 -20.02 12.19
CA ALA A 114 6.65 -21.25 11.52
C ALA A 114 7.64 -22.40 11.80
N ALA A 115 8.94 -22.11 11.85
CA ALA A 115 9.97 -23.08 12.23
C ALA A 115 9.85 -23.53 13.69
N MET A 116 9.58 -22.60 14.63
CA MET A 116 9.36 -22.93 16.04
C MET A 116 8.15 -23.83 16.23
N VAL A 117 7.03 -23.52 15.58
CA VAL A 117 5.80 -24.32 15.64
C VAL A 117 6.04 -25.73 15.06
N ALA A 118 6.74 -25.84 13.93
CA ALA A 118 7.10 -27.13 13.35
C ALA A 118 7.98 -27.99 14.27
N ALA A 119 8.82 -27.35 15.10
CA ALA A 119 9.63 -28.01 16.11
C ALA A 119 8.88 -28.31 17.43
N GLY A 120 7.58 -27.99 17.52
CA GLY A 120 6.77 -28.17 18.73
C GLY A 120 7.08 -27.18 19.85
N ALA A 121 7.76 -26.06 19.55
CA ALA A 121 8.06 -25.04 20.54
C ALA A 121 6.84 -24.16 20.84
N GLN A 122 6.73 -23.70 22.08
CA GLN A 122 5.74 -22.69 22.47
C GLN A 122 6.17 -21.31 21.97
N THR A 123 5.25 -20.55 21.38
CA THR A 123 5.53 -19.21 20.81
C THR A 123 4.92 -18.07 21.63
N GLU A 124 4.05 -18.40 22.60
CA GLU A 124 3.43 -17.43 23.50
C GLU A 124 4.31 -17.11 24.72
N PRO A 125 4.27 -15.86 25.25
CA PRO A 125 3.42 -14.72 24.84
C PRO A 125 4.03 -13.85 23.72
N ALA A 126 5.22 -14.19 23.23
CA ALA A 126 5.98 -13.34 22.31
C ALA A 126 5.24 -13.12 20.98
N GLU A 127 4.57 -14.14 20.46
CA GLU A 127 3.77 -14.04 19.25
C GLU A 127 2.59 -13.07 19.41
N THR A 128 1.83 -13.15 20.51
CA THR A 128 0.76 -12.18 20.80
C THR A 128 1.29 -10.75 20.87
N LEU A 129 2.43 -10.53 21.54
CA LEU A 129 3.03 -9.20 21.65
C LEU A 129 3.44 -8.66 20.27
N ILE A 130 4.15 -9.46 19.47
CA ILE A 130 4.53 -9.08 18.10
C ILE A 130 3.29 -8.82 17.23
N GLY A 131 2.27 -9.65 17.35
CA GLY A 131 0.99 -9.51 16.66
C GLY A 131 0.30 -8.18 16.98
N SER A 132 0.26 -7.79 18.25
CA SER A 132 -0.32 -6.51 18.68
C SER A 132 0.44 -5.29 18.13
N VAL A 133 1.78 -5.35 18.09
CA VAL A 133 2.61 -4.29 17.50
C VAL A 133 2.37 -4.19 16.00
N ILE A 134 2.37 -5.31 15.29
CA ILE A 134 2.07 -5.35 13.84
C ILE A 134 0.67 -4.81 13.58
N GLY A 135 -0.33 -5.21 14.38
CA GLY A 135 -1.71 -4.74 14.27
C GLY A 135 -1.82 -3.22 14.45
N GLY A 136 -1.18 -2.67 15.49
CA GLY A 136 -1.13 -1.23 15.72
C GLY A 136 -0.49 -0.46 14.57
N LEU A 137 0.69 -0.92 14.10
CA LEU A 137 1.37 -0.33 12.95
C LEU A 137 0.50 -0.40 11.69
N TYR A 138 -0.20 -1.52 11.47
CA TYR A 138 -1.04 -1.73 10.30
C TYR A 138 -2.24 -0.78 10.30
N THR A 139 -2.91 -0.64 11.44
CA THR A 139 -4.01 0.33 11.61
C THR A 139 -3.54 1.76 11.35
N SER A 140 -2.42 2.18 11.92
CA SER A 140 -1.85 3.51 11.68
C SER A 140 -1.47 3.72 10.21
N PHE A 141 -0.84 2.73 9.59
CA PHE A 141 -0.51 2.74 8.16
C PHE A 141 -1.76 2.93 7.31
N LEU A 142 -2.79 2.12 7.52
CA LEU A 142 -3.95 2.11 6.65
C LEU A 142 -4.78 3.38 6.77
N LEU A 143 -5.00 3.87 8.00
CA LEU A 143 -5.71 5.13 8.23
C LEU A 143 -4.96 6.33 7.64
N THR A 144 -3.64 6.40 7.85
CA THR A 144 -2.81 7.50 7.32
C THR A 144 -2.72 7.45 5.80
N THR A 145 -2.57 6.26 5.22
CA THR A 145 -2.58 6.07 3.75
C THR A 145 -3.94 6.43 3.16
N GLY A 146 -5.03 6.02 3.80
CA GLY A 146 -6.39 6.37 3.40
C GLY A 146 -6.59 7.89 3.38
N ALA A 147 -6.23 8.58 4.47
CA ALA A 147 -6.28 10.04 4.54
C ALA A 147 -5.43 10.71 3.44
N ALA A 148 -4.21 10.22 3.21
CA ALA A 148 -3.32 10.71 2.16
C ALA A 148 -3.94 10.59 0.75
N LEU A 149 -4.53 9.44 0.45
CA LEU A 149 -5.15 9.15 -0.85
C LEU A 149 -6.48 9.90 -1.02
N ILE A 150 -7.25 10.11 0.05
CA ILE A 150 -8.45 10.96 0.04
C ILE A 150 -8.07 12.41 -0.27
N ALA A 151 -7.06 12.96 0.43
CA ALA A 151 -6.58 14.32 0.19
C ALA A 151 -6.07 14.49 -1.24
N THR A 152 -5.29 13.51 -1.74
CA THR A 152 -4.78 13.49 -3.11
C THR A 152 -5.93 13.44 -4.12
N GLY A 153 -6.87 12.52 -3.94
CA GLY A 153 -8.01 12.33 -4.83
C GLY A 153 -8.91 13.57 -4.86
N LEU A 154 -9.20 14.17 -3.70
CA LEU A 154 -10.01 15.38 -3.59
C LEU A 154 -9.31 16.57 -4.25
N ALA A 155 -8.01 16.75 -4.07
CA ALA A 155 -7.26 17.81 -4.71
C ALA A 155 -7.32 17.71 -6.25
N LEU A 156 -7.14 16.50 -6.80
CA LEU A 156 -7.28 16.23 -8.23
C LEU A 156 -8.73 16.45 -8.70
N ALA A 157 -9.71 15.98 -7.93
CA ALA A 157 -11.13 16.12 -8.21
C ALA A 157 -11.55 17.59 -8.38
N LEU A 158 -11.09 18.44 -7.46
CA LEU A 158 -11.40 19.86 -7.40
C LEU A 158 -10.59 20.70 -8.40
N SER A 159 -9.45 20.20 -8.89
CA SER A 159 -8.67 20.87 -9.93
C SER A 159 -9.34 20.89 -11.32
N GLY A 160 -10.41 20.10 -11.51
CA GLY A 160 -11.19 20.08 -12.73
C GLY A 160 -10.56 19.30 -13.90
N GLY A 161 -11.14 19.45 -15.08
CA GLY A 161 -10.67 18.79 -16.30
C GLY A 161 -10.75 17.26 -16.26
N SER A 162 -9.90 16.61 -17.06
CA SER A 162 -9.83 15.15 -17.18
C SER A 162 -9.32 14.43 -15.93
N ALA A 163 -8.59 15.13 -15.06
CA ALA A 163 -8.12 14.59 -13.79
C ALA A 163 -9.25 14.45 -12.75
N SER A 164 -10.38 15.15 -12.94
CA SER A 164 -11.44 15.23 -11.93
C SER A 164 -12.12 13.88 -11.66
N LEU A 165 -12.52 13.16 -12.72
CA LEU A 165 -13.16 11.85 -12.60
C LEU A 165 -12.26 10.85 -11.87
N VAL A 166 -10.97 10.88 -12.16
CA VAL A 166 -9.97 9.97 -11.59
C VAL A 166 -9.71 10.32 -10.13
N GLY A 167 -9.67 11.61 -9.80
CA GLY A 167 -9.61 12.09 -8.43
C GLY A 167 -10.78 11.58 -7.58
N TRP A 168 -12.01 11.67 -8.10
CA TRP A 168 -13.20 11.14 -7.42
C TRP A 168 -13.14 9.62 -7.23
N LEU A 169 -12.77 8.86 -8.27
CA LEU A 169 -12.66 7.40 -8.18
C LEU A 169 -11.58 6.98 -7.15
N ALA A 170 -10.40 7.61 -7.19
CA ALA A 170 -9.33 7.37 -6.23
C ALA A 170 -9.78 7.66 -4.80
N MET A 171 -10.48 8.78 -4.59
CA MET A 171 -11.03 9.15 -3.28
C MET A 171 -12.06 8.14 -2.79
N ILE A 172 -13.03 7.73 -3.62
CA ILE A 172 -14.06 6.76 -3.26
C ILE A 172 -13.43 5.43 -2.83
N VAL A 173 -12.47 4.92 -3.62
CA VAL A 173 -11.78 3.67 -3.28
C VAL A 173 -11.04 3.78 -1.94
N ALA A 174 -10.37 4.91 -1.69
CA ALA A 174 -9.70 5.15 -0.41
C ALA A 174 -10.69 5.22 0.77
N VAL A 175 -11.83 5.92 0.61
CA VAL A 175 -12.89 5.99 1.63
C VAL A 175 -13.45 4.60 1.93
N LEU A 176 -13.74 3.80 0.89
CA LEU A 176 -14.27 2.45 1.06
C LEU A 176 -13.27 1.54 1.78
N ALA A 177 -11.97 1.63 1.45
CA ALA A 177 -10.92 0.89 2.14
C ALA A 177 -10.85 1.27 3.62
N VAL A 178 -10.86 2.57 3.95
CA VAL A 178 -10.85 3.05 5.34
C VAL A 178 -12.10 2.57 6.09
N ALA A 179 -13.28 2.77 5.51
CA ALA A 179 -14.54 2.36 6.12
C ALA A 179 -14.58 0.84 6.38
N ARG A 180 -14.10 0.04 5.43
CA ARG A 180 -14.00 -1.41 5.58
C ARG A 180 -13.07 -1.79 6.73
N HIS A 181 -11.92 -1.15 6.86
CA HIS A 181 -10.99 -1.42 7.97
C HIS A 181 -11.57 -1.03 9.32
N VAL A 182 -12.17 0.16 9.44
CA VAL A 182 -12.76 0.61 10.70
C VAL A 182 -13.91 -0.31 11.14
N THR A 183 -14.67 -0.89 10.21
CA THR A 183 -15.81 -1.75 10.53
C THR A 183 -15.46 -3.21 10.76
N SER A 184 -14.37 -3.72 10.20
CA SER A 184 -14.05 -5.15 10.23
C SER A 184 -12.67 -5.50 10.77
N GLY A 185 -11.80 -4.51 10.97
CA GLY A 185 -10.38 -4.70 11.26
C GLY A 185 -9.57 -5.22 10.07
N ASP A 186 -10.21 -5.57 8.95
CA ASP A 186 -9.57 -6.32 7.86
C ASP A 186 -9.76 -5.67 6.49
N VAL A 187 -8.62 -5.41 5.85
CA VAL A 187 -8.51 -4.94 4.46
C VAL A 187 -7.26 -5.60 3.89
N ILE A 188 -7.35 -6.11 2.67
CA ILE A 188 -6.18 -6.60 1.96
C ILE A 188 -5.31 -5.38 1.58
N PRO A 189 -4.03 -5.32 1.98
CA PRO A 189 -3.14 -4.18 1.71
C PRO A 189 -3.01 -3.81 0.22
N ALA A 190 -3.31 -4.75 -0.69
CA ALA A 190 -3.34 -4.51 -2.13
C ALA A 190 -4.32 -3.40 -2.53
N VAL A 191 -5.47 -3.31 -1.85
CA VAL A 191 -6.59 -2.47 -2.25
C VAL A 191 -6.22 -0.98 -2.21
N ILE A 192 -5.37 -0.59 -1.27
CA ILE A 192 -4.92 0.80 -1.12
C ILE A 192 -3.91 1.26 -2.18
N TYR A 193 -3.43 0.35 -3.05
CA TYR A 193 -2.64 0.72 -4.24
C TYR A 193 -3.51 1.03 -5.46
N LEU A 194 -4.81 0.69 -5.44
CA LEU A 194 -5.71 0.96 -6.56
C LEU A 194 -5.88 2.48 -6.83
N PRO A 195 -6.04 3.35 -5.83
CA PRO A 195 -6.14 4.79 -6.07
C PRO A 195 -4.93 5.36 -6.81
N SER A 196 -3.70 5.00 -6.40
CA SER A 196 -2.48 5.47 -7.06
C SER A 196 -2.35 4.90 -8.48
N LEU A 197 -2.71 3.63 -8.69
CA LEU A 197 -2.74 3.02 -10.02
C LEU A 197 -3.68 3.76 -10.97
N LEU A 198 -4.90 4.06 -10.52
CA LEU A 198 -5.89 4.78 -11.32
C LEU A 198 -5.39 6.17 -11.71
N VAL A 199 -4.76 6.89 -10.78
CA VAL A 199 -4.12 8.18 -11.05
C VAL A 199 -3.00 8.02 -12.08
N GLY A 200 -2.10 7.06 -11.92
CA GLY A 200 -1.00 6.81 -12.86
C GLY A 200 -1.49 6.48 -14.27
N LEU A 201 -2.47 5.58 -14.39
CA LEU A 201 -3.07 5.22 -15.68
C LEU A 201 -3.74 6.42 -16.36
N ALA A 202 -4.49 7.22 -15.60
CA ALA A 202 -5.11 8.41 -16.14
C ALA A 202 -4.08 9.42 -16.67
N LEU A 203 -2.99 9.64 -15.94
CA LEU A 203 -1.92 10.54 -16.40
C LEU A 203 -1.28 10.03 -17.70
N LEU A 204 -1.10 8.71 -17.86
CA LEU A 204 -0.57 8.13 -19.10
C LEU A 204 -1.55 8.22 -20.28
N LEU A 205 -2.86 8.08 -20.01
CA LEU A 205 -3.90 8.07 -21.05
C LEU A 205 -4.29 9.46 -21.51
N VAL A 206 -4.32 10.44 -20.60
CA VAL A 206 -4.73 11.83 -20.88
C VAL A 206 -3.53 12.76 -21.12
N GLY A 207 -2.31 12.35 -20.74
CA GLY A 207 -1.09 13.09 -21.01
C GLY A 207 -0.57 13.00 -22.46
N ARG A 208 -1.29 12.28 -23.33
CA ARG A 208 -1.09 12.22 -24.79
C ARG A 208 -1.92 13.31 -25.47
#